data_AF-A0A846DTV6-F1
#
_entry.id   AF-A0A846DTV6-F1
#
_cell.length_a   1.000
_cell.length_b   1.000
_cell.length_c   1.000
_cell.angle_alpha   90.00
_cell.angle_beta   90.00
_cell.angle_gamma   90.00
#
_symmetry.space_group_name_H-M   'P 1'
#
loop_
_entity.id
_entity.type
_entity.pdbx_description
1 polymer ?
#
loop_
_entity_poly.entity_id
_entity_poly.type
_entity_poly.pdbx_seq_one_letter_code
_entity_poly.pdbx_strand_id
1 'polypeptide(L)'
;MIAEFFQQSEGNWRSERRYYTLPDGEAKEMVSLISIRFLPQGSSELLHLAQLHHLSTETPLECGAYVSWESKDSVTQRKKSKGSTLFGALGDILYRDRGFATPKPVTASFFFTNPQTLCLRTEYNDSMF
;
A
#
# COMPACT_ATOMS: atom_id res chain seq x y z
N MET A 1 -4.95 10.21 13.54
CA MET A 1 -5.66 9.78 12.31
C MET A 1 -4.86 8.78 11.48
N ILE A 2 -3.82 9.13 10.72
CA ILE A 2 -3.13 8.13 9.86
C ILE A 2 -2.43 7.01 10.66
N ALA A 3 -1.73 7.35 11.75
CA ALA A 3 -1.09 6.36 12.61
C ALA A 3 -2.10 5.36 13.20
N GLU A 4 -3.22 5.86 13.74
CA GLU A 4 -4.30 5.02 14.30
C GLU A 4 -4.92 4.12 13.21
N PHE A 5 -5.12 4.63 12.00
CA PHE A 5 -5.63 3.84 10.87
C PHE A 5 -4.67 2.69 10.53
N PHE A 6 -3.36 2.93 10.49
CA PHE A 6 -2.37 1.87 10.26
C PHE A 6 -2.28 0.89 11.42
N GLN A 7 -2.38 1.36 12.67
CA GLN A 7 -2.44 0.48 13.84
C GLN A 7 -3.67 -0.43 13.80
N GLN A 8 -4.84 0.10 13.44
CA GLN A 8 -6.06 -0.69 13.28
C GLN A 8 -6.01 -1.64 12.07
N SER A 9 -5.18 -1.34 11.07
CA SER A 9 -4.96 -2.21 9.91
C SER A 9 -3.95 -3.33 10.17
N GLU A 10 -3.18 -3.26 11.25
CA GLU A 10 -2.18 -4.27 11.60
C GLU A 10 -2.81 -5.65 11.79
N GLY A 11 -2.12 -6.68 11.31
CA GLY A 11 -2.53 -8.07 11.46
C GLY A 11 -2.47 -8.86 10.17
N ASN A 12 -3.15 -10.01 10.19
CA ASN A 12 -3.20 -10.93 9.06
C ASN A 12 -4.62 -10.97 8.50
N TRP A 13 -4.72 -10.78 7.19
CA TRP A 13 -5.99 -10.62 6.49
C TRP A 13 -6.08 -11.63 5.34
N ARG A 14 -7.27 -12.19 5.16
CA ARG A 14 -7.63 -12.91 3.94
C ARG A 14 -8.45 -11.96 3.07
N SER A 15 -7.87 -11.50 1.98
CA SER A 15 -8.52 -10.61 1.02
C SER A 15 -9.10 -11.41 -0.15
N GLU A 16 -10.37 -11.20 -0.43
CA GLU A 16 -11.06 -11.73 -1.62
C GLU A 16 -11.33 -10.57 -2.58
N ARG A 17 -10.66 -10.58 -3.72
CA ARG A 17 -10.73 -9.50 -4.71
C ARG A 17 -11.35 -10.01 -6.00
N ARG A 18 -12.43 -9.36 -6.42
CA ARG A 18 -13.02 -9.51 -7.75
C ARG A 18 -12.84 -8.19 -8.51
N TYR A 19 -12.37 -8.25 -9.75
CA TYR A 19 -12.24 -7.07 -10.61
C TYR A 19 -12.75 -7.35 -12.02
N TYR A 20 -13.24 -6.29 -12.66
CA TYR A 20 -13.83 -6.27 -14.00
C TYR A 20 -13.05 -5.27 -14.85
N THR A 21 -12.64 -5.66 -16.05
CA THR A 21 -12.09 -4.71 -17.02
C THR A 21 -13.25 -4.10 -17.78
N LEU A 22 -13.48 -2.79 -17.66
CA LEU A 22 -14.55 -2.12 -18.40
C LEU A 22 -14.22 -1.99 -19.90
N PRO A 23 -15.23 -1.97 -20.79
CA PRO A 23 -16.66 -2.08 -20.48
C PRO A 23 -17.15 -3.53 -20.26
N ASP A 24 -16.55 -4.54 -20.90
CA ASP A 24 -17.18 -5.87 -21.08
C ASP A 24 -16.34 -7.06 -20.58
N GLY A 25 -15.30 -6.83 -19.79
CA GLY A 25 -14.36 -7.86 -19.37
C GLY A 25 -14.96 -8.86 -18.38
N GLU A 26 -14.59 -10.14 -18.54
CA GLU A 26 -14.96 -11.19 -17.59
C GLU A 26 -14.42 -10.92 -16.18
N ALA A 27 -15.18 -11.37 -15.18
CA ALA A 27 -14.79 -11.28 -13.79
C ALA A 27 -13.52 -12.08 -13.52
N LYS A 28 -12.52 -11.43 -12.90
CA LYS A 28 -11.33 -12.11 -12.38
C LYS A 28 -11.33 -12.09 -10.88
N GLU A 29 -11.11 -13.26 -10.28
CA GLU A 29 -11.17 -13.47 -8.84
C GLU A 29 -9.84 -13.94 -8.28
N MET A 30 -9.43 -13.33 -7.18
CA MET A 30 -8.14 -13.56 -6.53
C MET A 30 -8.34 -13.63 -5.02
N VAL A 31 -7.68 -14.59 -4.39
CA VAL A 31 -7.57 -14.66 -2.93
C VAL A 31 -6.13 -14.33 -2.55
N SER A 32 -5.94 -13.43 -1.59
CA SER A 32 -4.63 -13.06 -1.07
C SER A 32 -4.58 -13.21 0.43
N LEU A 33 -3.49 -13.79 0.94
CA LEU A 33 -3.12 -13.68 2.35
C LEU A 33 -2.22 -12.44 2.48
N ILE A 34 -2.65 -11.47 3.28
CA ILE A 34 -1.98 -10.20 3.47
C ILE A 34 -1.54 -10.10 4.92
N SER A 35 -0.29 -9.70 5.16
CA SER A 35 0.22 -9.39 6.49
C SER A 35 0.65 -7.94 6.54
N ILE A 36 0.12 -7.20 7.51
CA ILE A 36 0.34 -5.78 7.73
C ILE A 36 1.02 -5.63 9.09
N ARG A 37 2.12 -4.89 9.14
CA ARG A 37 2.78 -4.47 10.38
C ARG A 37 2.81 -2.96 10.44
N PHE A 38 2.47 -2.40 11.59
CA PHE A 38 2.65 -0.98 11.86
C PHE A 38 4.15 -0.65 11.98
N LEU A 39 4.55 0.50 11.43
CA LEU A 39 5.90 1.02 11.52
C LEU A 39 5.86 2.36 12.29
N PRO A 40 6.42 2.43 13.51
CA PRO A 40 6.54 3.69 14.22
C PRO A 40 7.59 4.59 13.56
N GLN A 41 7.52 5.89 13.85
CA GLN A 41 8.53 6.87 13.43
C GLN A 41 9.96 6.36 13.73
N GLY A 42 10.87 6.56 12.78
CA GLY A 42 12.27 6.20 12.94
C GLY A 42 12.58 4.70 12.81
N SER A 43 11.61 3.85 12.45
CA SER A 43 11.90 2.45 12.10
C SER A 43 12.92 2.37 10.96
N SER A 44 13.74 1.32 10.93
CA SER A 44 14.75 1.15 9.89
C SER A 44 14.13 1.08 8.48
N GLU A 45 12.94 0.51 8.37
CA GLU A 45 12.19 0.48 7.11
C GLU A 45 11.73 1.87 6.66
N LEU A 46 11.29 2.74 7.58
CA LEU A 46 10.92 4.11 7.25
C LEU A 46 12.14 4.98 6.92
N LEU A 47 13.26 4.77 7.61
CA LEU A 47 14.51 5.44 7.27
C LEU A 47 14.98 5.05 5.87
N HIS A 48 14.90 3.76 5.52
CA HIS A 48 15.19 3.29 4.17
C HIS A 48 14.24 3.91 3.13
N LEU A 49 12.94 3.94 3.42
CA LEU A 49 11.95 4.54 2.53
C LEU A 49 12.21 6.05 2.32
N ALA A 50 12.53 6.78 3.39
CA ALA A 50 12.89 8.19 3.30
C ALA A 50 14.12 8.42 2.40
N GLN A 51 15.14 7.56 2.50
CA GLN A 51 16.31 7.60 1.62
C GLN A 51 15.96 7.35 0.15
N LEU A 52 15.09 6.36 -0.12
CA LEU A 52 14.62 6.07 -1.49
C LEU A 52 13.90 7.25 -2.14
N HIS A 53 13.24 8.08 -1.34
CA HIS A 53 12.53 9.29 -1.78
C HIS A 53 13.36 10.58 -1.63
N HIS A 54 14.64 10.47 -1.28
CA HIS A 54 15.54 11.61 -1.08
C HIS A 54 15.01 12.64 -0.07
N LEU A 55 14.31 12.18 0.97
CA LEU A 55 13.80 13.04 2.04
C LEU A 55 14.91 13.43 3.02
N SER A 56 14.83 14.65 3.56
CA SER A 56 15.73 15.11 4.62
C SER A 56 15.52 14.32 5.91
N THR A 57 16.62 14.09 6.65
CA THR A 57 16.57 13.52 8.00
C THR A 57 15.90 14.44 9.02
N GLU A 58 15.74 15.73 8.70
CA GLU A 58 15.12 16.73 9.57
C GLU A 58 13.59 16.64 9.58
N THR A 59 12.99 16.04 8.53
CA THR A 59 11.54 15.80 8.40
C THR A 59 11.27 14.31 8.25
N PRO A 60 11.39 13.53 9.35
CA PRO A 60 11.17 12.09 9.31
C PRO A 60 9.71 11.76 8.98
N LEU A 61 9.51 10.68 8.23
CA LEU A 61 8.19 10.06 8.05
C LEU A 61 7.56 9.79 9.42
N GLU A 62 6.32 10.22 9.61
CA GLU A 62 5.62 10.23 10.91
C GLU A 62 5.29 8.82 11.39
N CYS A 63 4.87 7.95 10.47
CA CYS A 63 4.62 6.53 10.70
C CYS A 63 4.48 5.83 9.35
N GLY A 64 4.25 4.52 9.38
CA GLY A 64 3.95 3.78 8.17
C GLY A 64 3.45 2.37 8.41
N ALA A 65 3.50 1.58 7.34
CA ALA A 65 3.15 0.17 7.38
C ALA A 65 4.02 -0.64 6.43
N TYR A 66 4.44 -1.82 6.87
CA TYR A 66 4.95 -2.85 5.99
C TYR A 66 3.79 -3.76 5.60
N VAL A 67 3.58 -3.92 4.30
CA VAL A 67 2.52 -4.78 3.77
C VAL A 67 3.14 -5.85 2.90
N SER A 68 2.81 -7.11 3.15
CA SER A 68 3.20 -8.24 2.30
C SER A 68 1.99 -9.07 1.91
N TRP A 69 2.07 -9.70 0.74
CA TRP A 69 0.97 -10.52 0.22
C TRP A 69 1.47 -11.76 -0.51
N GLU A 70 0.66 -12.81 -0.47
CA GLU A 70 0.73 -13.95 -1.38
C GLU A 70 -0.66 -14.21 -1.96
N SER A 71 -0.77 -14.13 -3.29
CA SER A 71 -2.03 -14.21 -4.03
C SER A 71 -2.10 -15.48 -4.87
N LYS A 72 -3.30 -16.05 -4.90
CA LYS A 72 -3.68 -17.20 -5.74
C LYS A 72 -4.97 -16.89 -6.49
N ASP A 73 -5.09 -17.48 -7.66
CA ASP A 73 -6.33 -17.51 -8.43
C ASP A 73 -7.40 -18.31 -7.66
N SER A 74 -8.61 -17.76 -7.49
CA SER A 74 -9.64 -18.39 -6.64
C SER A 74 -10.11 -19.73 -7.20
N VAL A 75 -10.18 -19.85 -8.53
CA VAL A 75 -10.72 -21.02 -9.23
C VAL A 75 -9.64 -22.07 -9.44
N THR A 76 -8.49 -21.66 -9.99
CA THR A 76 -7.42 -22.61 -10.37
C THR A 76 -6.44 -22.90 -9.24
N GLN A 77 -6.49 -22.13 -8.14
CA GLN A 77 -5.56 -22.19 -7.00
C GLN A 77 -4.07 -21.99 -7.38
N ARG A 78 -3.78 -21.61 -8.63
CA ARG A 78 -2.42 -21.34 -9.09
C ARG A 78 -1.91 -20.08 -8.42
N LYS A 79 -0.67 -20.13 -7.91
CA LYS A 79 0.02 -18.93 -7.38
C LYS A 79 0.16 -17.89 -8.48
N LYS A 80 -0.27 -16.67 -8.19
CA LYS A 80 -0.28 -15.56 -9.15
C LYS A 80 0.78 -14.53 -8.84
N SER A 81 0.95 -14.15 -7.58
CA SER A 81 1.93 -13.15 -7.20
C SER A 81 2.29 -13.25 -5.72
N LYS A 82 3.53 -12.91 -5.39
CA LYS A 82 3.97 -12.66 -4.02
C LYS A 82 4.75 -11.35 -4.02
N GLY A 83 4.57 -10.52 -2.99
CA GLY A 83 5.29 -9.26 -2.90
C GLY A 83 5.18 -8.62 -1.54
N SER A 84 5.87 -7.49 -1.41
CA SER A 84 5.75 -6.58 -0.29
C SER A 84 5.97 -5.15 -0.75
N THR A 85 5.53 -4.21 0.09
CA THR A 85 5.70 -2.78 -0.10
C THR A 85 5.75 -2.09 1.26
N LEU A 86 6.43 -0.96 1.29
CA LEU A 86 6.44 -0.04 2.42
C LEU A 86 5.52 1.13 2.12
N PHE A 87 4.78 1.55 3.13
CA PHE A 87 4.05 2.81 3.16
C PHE A 87 4.66 3.69 4.25
N GLY A 88 4.88 4.97 3.96
CA GLY A 88 5.32 5.97 4.94
C GLY A 88 4.53 7.26 4.75
N ALA A 89 4.02 7.82 5.84
CA ALA A 89 3.21 9.03 5.81
C ALA A 89 4.03 10.24 6.29
N LEU A 90 3.84 11.38 5.61
CA LEU A 90 4.32 12.69 6.04
C LEU A 90 3.35 13.74 5.52
N GLY A 91 2.69 14.47 6.42
CA GLY A 91 1.61 15.38 6.05
C GLY A 91 0.46 14.64 5.35
N ASP A 92 0.09 15.10 4.16
CA ASP A 92 -0.95 14.52 3.28
C ASP A 92 -0.38 13.61 2.18
N ILE A 93 0.91 13.29 2.25
CA ILE A 93 1.61 12.46 1.26
C ILE A 93 1.92 11.09 1.85
N LEU A 94 1.58 10.05 1.08
CA LEU A 94 1.94 8.67 1.33
C LEU A 94 3.03 8.21 0.36
N TYR A 95 4.21 7.96 0.90
CA TYR A 95 5.39 7.49 0.20
C TYR A 95 5.40 5.97 0.12
N ARG A 96 5.79 5.43 -1.04
CA ARG A 96 5.86 3.99 -1.30
C ARG A 96 7.16 3.60 -1.97
N ASP A 97 7.71 2.44 -1.60
CA ASP A 97 8.93 1.92 -2.23
C ASP A 97 8.70 1.48 -3.69
N ARG A 98 7.44 1.21 -4.06
CA ARG A 98 7.02 0.80 -5.40
C ARG A 98 5.57 1.16 -5.72
N GLY A 99 5.29 1.33 -7.01
CA GLY A 99 3.92 1.36 -7.54
C GLY A 99 3.37 -0.04 -7.82
N PHE A 100 2.10 -0.12 -8.23
CA PHE A 100 1.48 -1.39 -8.64
C PHE A 100 2.11 -1.95 -9.93
N ALA A 101 2.42 -1.08 -10.88
CA ALA A 101 2.97 -1.45 -12.20
C ALA A 101 4.45 -1.04 -12.38
N THR A 102 5.11 -0.54 -11.34
CA THR A 102 6.47 -0.03 -11.44
C THR A 102 7.26 -0.34 -10.18
N PRO A 103 8.53 -0.81 -10.30
CA PRO A 103 9.40 -1.01 -9.15
C PRO A 103 9.98 0.31 -8.61
N LYS A 104 9.72 1.45 -9.28
CA LYS A 104 10.21 2.76 -8.84
C LYS A 104 9.38 3.27 -7.65
N PRO A 105 10.00 4.00 -6.71
CA PRO A 105 9.28 4.68 -5.64
C PRO A 105 8.21 5.61 -6.21
N VAL A 106 7.05 5.65 -5.56
CA VAL A 106 5.92 6.52 -5.94
C VAL A 106 5.36 7.21 -4.70
N THR A 107 4.70 8.34 -4.93
CA THR A 107 3.94 9.05 -3.91
C THR A 107 2.45 9.02 -4.25
N ALA A 108 1.63 9.23 -3.23
CA ALA A 108 0.20 9.35 -3.36
C ALA A 108 -0.28 10.43 -2.39
N SER A 109 -1.28 11.21 -2.78
CA SER A 109 -1.97 12.09 -1.83
C SER A 109 -3.03 11.28 -1.09
N PHE A 110 -3.22 11.54 0.19
CA PHE A 110 -4.30 10.92 0.95
C PHE A 110 -5.05 11.93 1.80
N PHE A 111 -6.31 11.61 2.10
CA PHE A 111 -7.11 12.34 3.06
C PHE A 111 -8.13 11.41 3.72
N PHE A 112 -8.69 11.81 4.84
CA PHE A 112 -9.74 11.07 5.52
C PHE A 112 -11.09 11.74 5.26
N THR A 113 -12.06 10.98 4.76
CA THR A 113 -13.46 11.46 4.67
C THR A 113 -14.17 11.36 6.02
N ASN A 114 -13.71 10.42 6.86
CA ASN A 114 -14.05 10.26 8.26
C ASN A 114 -12.89 9.49 8.94
N PRO A 115 -12.86 9.38 10.29
CA PRO A 115 -11.74 8.73 10.99
C PRO A 115 -11.42 7.28 10.58
N GLN A 116 -12.37 6.54 9.99
CA GLN A 116 -12.20 5.15 9.56
C GLN A 116 -12.01 4.98 8.05
N THR A 117 -12.11 6.04 7.26
CA THR A 117 -12.10 5.95 5.79
C THR A 117 -10.98 6.80 5.21
N LEU A 118 -9.88 6.12 4.85
CA LEU A 118 -8.75 6.69 4.12
C LEU A 118 -9.05 6.69 2.61
N CYS A 119 -9.06 7.88 2.00
CA CYS A 119 -9.04 8.02 0.55
C CYS A 119 -7.60 8.23 0.08
N LEU A 120 -7.17 7.42 -0.88
CA LEU A 120 -5.83 7.45 -1.45
C LEU A 120 -5.95 7.71 -2.94
N ARG A 121 -5.18 8.67 -3.45
CA ARG A 121 -5.05 8.93 -4.89
C ARG A 121 -3.60 8.75 -5.31
N THR A 122 -3.36 7.79 -6.20
CA THR A 122 -2.03 7.51 -6.75
C THR A 122 -2.05 7.71 -8.26
N GLU A 123 -1.12 8.49 -8.80
CA GLU A 123 -1.06 8.80 -10.22
C GLU A 123 0.36 8.60 -10.75
N TYR A 124 0.53 7.72 -11.74
CA TYR A 124 1.79 7.52 -12.45
C TYR A 124 1.55 6.80 -13.78
N ASN A 125 2.45 6.99 -14.76
CA ASN A 125 2.45 6.32 -16.06
C ASN A 125 1.06 6.34 -16.74
N ASP A 126 0.46 7.52 -16.86
CA ASP A 126 -0.87 7.75 -17.46
C ASP A 126 -2.02 6.95 -16.82
N SER A 127 -1.79 6.40 -15.63
CA SER A 127 -2.74 5.65 -14.84
C SER A 127 -3.02 6.37 -13.54
N MET A 128 -4.31 6.46 -13.19
CA MET A 128 -4.77 7.01 -11.92
C MET A 128 -5.53 5.92 -11.16
N PHE A 129 -5.23 5.78 -9.87
CA PHE A 129 -5.83 4.84 -8.93
C PHE A 129 -6.38 5.57 -7.72
#